data_AF-A0A099T5T6-F1
#
_entry.id   AF-A0A099T5T6-F1
#
_cell.length_a   1.000
_cell.length_b   1.000
_cell.length_c   1.000
_cell.angle_alpha   90.00
_cell.angle_beta   90.00
_cell.angle_gamma   90.00
#
_symmetry.space_group_name_H-M   'P 1'
#
loop_
_entity.id
_entity.type
_entity.pdbx_description
1 polymer ?
#
loop_
_entity_poly.entity_id
_entity_poly.type
_entity_poly.pdbx_seq_one_letter_code
_entity_poly.pdbx_strand_id
1 'polypeptide(L)'
;MAKKSTSRLPKRKGEFTFRGLTVEQLQQLSFDEFAELLPAKERRSIRRGLSDNQKDILQQFKDGKESVRTHYRNMIIYPEMIGKTIEVYNGKTFVATEIMPEMIGHRFGEFAPTRNRVSHGSAGVGATRSSKFVPLK
;
A
#
# COMPACT_ATOMS: atom_id res chain seq x y z
N MET A 1 -4.41 -15.43 -30.08
CA MET A 1 -5.26 -15.35 -28.87
C MET A 1 -4.89 -14.09 -28.10
N ALA A 2 -5.63 -13.00 -28.30
CA ALA A 2 -5.34 -11.72 -27.64
C ALA A 2 -5.75 -11.79 -26.16
N LYS A 3 -4.79 -11.56 -25.24
CA LYS A 3 -5.09 -11.38 -23.81
C LYS A 3 -5.95 -10.12 -23.68
N LYS A 4 -7.24 -10.26 -23.37
CA LYS A 4 -8.08 -9.15 -22.93
C LYS A 4 -7.43 -8.52 -21.69
N SER A 5 -6.85 -7.33 -21.83
CA SER A 5 -6.50 -6.45 -20.71
C SER A 5 -7.79 -6.03 -20.05
N THR A 6 -8.23 -6.83 -19.07
CA THR A 6 -9.42 -6.51 -18.30
C THR A 6 -9.00 -5.41 -17.34
N SER A 7 -9.45 -4.17 -17.57
CA SER A 7 -9.32 -3.11 -16.57
C SER A 7 -10.07 -3.56 -15.32
N ARG A 8 -9.33 -3.90 -14.27
CA ARG A 8 -9.85 -4.44 -13.01
C ARG A 8 -10.13 -3.30 -12.02
N LEU A 9 -10.81 -2.25 -12.50
CA LEU A 9 -11.36 -1.22 -11.62
C LEU A 9 -12.53 -1.82 -10.80
N PRO A 10 -12.63 -1.54 -9.49
CA PRO A 10 -13.71 -2.05 -8.67
C PRO A 10 -15.08 -1.56 -9.15
N LYS A 11 -16.01 -2.51 -9.30
CA LYS A 11 -17.38 -2.43 -9.83
C LYS A 11 -18.40 -1.69 -8.94
N ARG A 12 -18.00 -0.74 -8.09
CA ARG A 12 -18.98 0.00 -7.26
C ARG A 12 -19.49 1.23 -7.99
N LYS A 13 -20.78 1.21 -8.36
CA LYS A 13 -21.53 2.34 -8.91
C LYS A 13 -21.71 3.41 -7.83
N GLY A 14 -20.70 4.23 -7.65
CA GLY A 14 -20.71 5.40 -6.77
C GLY A 14 -19.33 6.04 -6.81
N GLU A 15 -19.28 7.32 -7.14
CA GLU A 15 -18.03 8.08 -7.14
C GLU A 15 -17.41 8.03 -5.74
N PHE A 16 -16.15 7.60 -5.65
CA PHE A 16 -15.47 7.52 -4.36
C PHE A 16 -15.29 8.93 -3.81
N THR A 17 -15.74 9.14 -2.57
CA THR A 17 -15.50 10.38 -1.83
C THR A 17 -14.68 10.10 -0.59
N PHE A 18 -13.66 10.93 -0.36
CA PHE A 18 -12.86 10.91 0.87
C PHE A 18 -13.28 12.09 1.73
N ARG A 19 -13.84 11.82 2.92
CA ARG A 19 -14.30 12.86 3.84
C ARG A 19 -15.28 13.88 3.20
N GLY A 20 -16.06 13.43 2.20
CA GLY A 20 -17.02 14.27 1.47
C GLY A 20 -16.48 14.95 0.22
N LEU A 21 -15.20 14.76 -0.13
CA LEU A 21 -14.58 15.34 -1.33
C LEU A 21 -14.35 14.29 -2.41
N THR A 22 -14.50 14.69 -3.68
CA THR A 22 -14.19 13.83 -4.82
C THR A 22 -12.67 13.73 -5.04
N VAL A 23 -12.25 12.73 -5.80
CA VAL A 23 -10.82 12.52 -6.12
C VAL A 23 -10.21 13.74 -6.82
N GLU A 24 -10.95 14.35 -7.75
CA GLU A 24 -10.49 15.53 -8.49
C GLU A 24 -10.29 16.73 -7.57
N GLN A 25 -11.22 16.94 -6.62
CA GLN A 25 -11.09 17.98 -5.61
C GLN A 25 -9.88 17.75 -4.71
N LEU A 26 -9.63 16.50 -4.28
CA LEU A 26 -8.47 16.15 -3.47
C LEU A 26 -7.13 16.38 -4.17
N GLN A 27 -7.08 16.24 -5.50
CA GLN A 27 -5.87 16.49 -6.29
C GLN A 27 -5.55 17.99 -6.42
N GLN A 28 -6.55 18.85 -6.29
CA GLN A 28 -6.38 20.31 -6.36
C GLN A 28 -5.96 20.92 -5.01
N LEU A 29 -6.19 20.21 -3.90
CA LEU A 29 -5.80 20.68 -2.57
C LEU A 29 -4.29 20.75 -2.39
N SER A 30 -3.86 21.71 -1.56
CA SER A 30 -2.48 21.76 -1.09
C SER A 30 -2.16 20.59 -0.14
N PHE A 31 -0.88 20.27 0.04
CA PHE A 31 -0.44 19.23 0.97
C PHE A 31 -0.86 19.50 2.42
N ASP A 32 -0.92 20.77 2.82
CA ASP A 32 -1.28 21.17 4.18
C ASP A 32 -2.79 21.03 4.41
N GLU A 33 -3.62 21.47 3.47
CA GLU A 33 -5.09 21.27 3.52
C GLU A 33 -5.44 19.78 3.50
N PHE A 34 -4.77 19.00 2.65
CA PHE A 34 -4.96 17.55 2.62
C PHE A 34 -4.57 16.90 3.95
N ALA A 35 -3.52 17.37 4.62
CA ALA A 35 -3.09 16.84 5.92
C ALA A 35 -4.16 17.05 7.01
N GLU A 36 -4.99 18.08 6.92
CA GLU A 36 -6.10 18.28 7.87
C GLU A 36 -7.19 17.22 7.73
N LEU A 37 -7.40 16.67 6.54
CA LEU A 37 -8.38 15.62 6.28
C LEU A 37 -7.90 14.23 6.76
N LEU A 38 -6.59 14.06 6.91
CA LEU A 38 -5.98 12.79 7.30
C LEU A 38 -6.08 12.51 8.82
N PRO A 39 -5.99 11.23 9.23
CA PRO A 39 -5.87 10.85 10.63
C PRO A 39 -4.60 11.43 11.29
N ALA A 40 -4.60 11.48 12.62
CA ALA A 40 -3.57 12.18 13.40
C ALA A 40 -2.13 11.70 13.12
N LYS A 41 -1.93 10.39 12.89
CA LYS A 41 -0.61 9.80 12.62
C LYS A 41 -0.03 10.29 11.28
N GLU A 42 -0.86 10.32 10.25
CA GLU A 42 -0.52 10.76 8.90
C GLU A 42 -0.29 12.27 8.87
N ARG A 43 -1.19 13.04 9.48
CA ARG A 43 -1.04 14.50 9.64
C ARG A 43 0.26 14.87 10.35
N ARG A 44 0.59 14.17 11.45
CA ARG A 44 1.86 14.37 12.17
C ARG A 44 3.07 14.09 11.28
N SER A 45 2.99 13.06 10.43
CA SER A 45 4.08 12.70 9.50
C SER A 45 4.33 13.81 8.49
N ILE A 46 3.26 14.39 7.92
CA ILE A 46 3.37 15.48 6.95
C ILE A 46 3.91 16.75 7.62
N ARG A 47 3.37 17.13 8.80
CA ARG A 47 3.83 18.31 9.55
C ARG A 47 5.28 18.25 10.00
N ARG A 48 5.83 17.04 10.19
CA ARG A 48 7.26 16.84 10.48
C ARG A 48 8.16 17.01 9.26
N GLY A 49 7.60 16.98 8.06
CA GLY A 49 8.31 17.01 6.81
C GLY A 49 8.59 15.62 6.24
N LEU A 50 8.69 15.58 4.91
CA LEU A 50 9.05 14.40 4.12
C LEU A 50 10.58 14.26 4.08
N SER A 51 11.08 13.03 4.21
CA SER A 51 12.50 12.73 3.94
C SER A 51 12.82 12.89 2.45
N ASP A 52 14.07 13.14 2.07
CA ASP A 52 14.44 13.37 0.66
C ASP A 52 14.05 12.20 -0.25
N ASN A 53 14.27 10.97 0.20
CA ASN A 53 13.84 9.78 -0.54
C ASN A 53 12.32 9.71 -0.80
N GLN A 54 11.51 10.26 0.12
CA GLN A 54 10.05 10.33 -0.07
C GLN A 54 9.69 11.42 -1.07
N LYS A 55 10.44 12.53 -1.10
CA LYS A 55 10.28 13.59 -2.10
C LYS A 55 10.64 13.06 -3.49
N ASP A 56 11.70 12.27 -3.61
CA ASP A 56 12.11 11.66 -4.89
C ASP A 56 11.03 10.73 -5.44
N ILE A 57 10.40 9.92 -4.58
CA ILE A 57 9.29 9.06 -4.99
C ILE A 57 8.09 9.89 -5.44
N LEU A 58 7.75 10.94 -4.69
CA LEU A 58 6.65 11.84 -5.05
C LEU A 58 6.93 12.52 -6.40
N GLN A 59 8.16 12.96 -6.64
CA GLN A 59 8.59 13.54 -7.90
C GLN A 59 8.46 12.54 -9.04
N GLN A 60 8.88 11.29 -8.85
CA GLN A 60 8.74 10.25 -9.87
C GLN A 60 7.28 10.00 -10.29
N PHE A 61 6.35 10.10 -9.35
CA PHE A 61 4.93 10.05 -9.68
C PHE A 61 4.47 11.31 -10.41
N LYS A 62 4.97 12.50 -10.07
CA LYS A 62 4.67 13.75 -10.79
C LYS A 62 5.21 13.73 -12.22
N ASP A 63 6.38 13.14 -12.42
CA ASP A 63 7.01 12.94 -13.74
C ASP A 63 6.23 11.93 -14.61
N GLY A 64 5.15 11.33 -14.10
CA GLY A 64 4.25 10.47 -14.88
C GLY A 64 4.71 9.02 -15.01
N LYS A 65 5.64 8.54 -14.16
CA LYS A 65 6.03 7.12 -14.19
C LYS A 65 4.84 6.24 -13.80
N GLU A 66 4.53 5.26 -14.66
CA GLU A 66 3.43 4.31 -14.45
C GLU A 66 3.70 3.34 -13.30
N SER A 67 4.97 2.95 -13.12
CA SER A 67 5.40 2.06 -12.04
C SER A 67 6.60 2.63 -11.29
N VAL A 68 6.52 2.64 -9.96
CA VAL A 68 7.61 3.11 -9.09
C VAL A 68 8.00 2.03 -8.10
N ARG A 69 9.28 1.65 -8.11
CA ARG A 69 9.89 0.71 -7.16
C ARG A 69 10.35 1.43 -5.91
N THR A 70 9.99 0.91 -4.75
CA THR A 70 10.37 1.53 -3.48
C THR A 70 10.64 0.51 -2.37
N HIS A 71 11.64 0.81 -1.55
CA HIS A 71 11.89 0.13 -0.27
C HIS A 71 11.21 0.85 0.90
N TYR A 72 10.73 2.08 0.68
CA TYR A 72 10.16 2.93 1.71
C TYR A 72 8.70 2.56 1.97
N ARG A 73 8.48 1.74 3.00
CA ARG A 73 7.16 1.25 3.40
C ARG A 73 6.38 2.22 4.28
N ASN A 74 7.03 3.28 4.76
CA ASN A 74 6.44 4.28 5.66
C ASN A 74 5.75 5.44 4.95
N MET A 75 5.83 5.52 3.61
CA MET A 75 5.22 6.59 2.82
C MET A 75 3.70 6.48 2.79
N ILE A 76 3.03 7.64 2.81
CA ILE A 76 1.57 7.78 2.75
C ILE A 76 1.15 7.86 1.28
N ILE A 77 0.00 7.27 0.94
CA ILE A 77 -0.61 7.37 -0.38
C ILE A 77 -1.26 8.75 -0.53
N TYR A 78 -0.78 9.51 -1.52
CA TYR A 78 -1.32 10.82 -1.88
C TYR A 78 -2.30 10.74 -3.07
N PRO A 79 -3.23 11.70 -3.21
CA PRO A 79 -4.21 11.72 -4.31
C PRO A 79 -3.58 11.73 -5.71
N GLU A 80 -2.38 12.27 -5.86
CA GLU A 80 -1.61 12.33 -7.12
C GLU A 80 -1.13 10.94 -7.62
N MET A 81 -1.16 9.92 -6.76
CA MET A 81 -0.64 8.58 -7.06
C MET A 81 -1.73 7.62 -7.55
N ILE A 82 -2.99 8.02 -7.50
CA ILE A 82 -4.14 7.17 -7.87
C ILE A 82 -4.00 6.69 -9.32
N GLY A 83 -4.29 5.41 -9.56
CA GLY A 83 -4.19 4.79 -10.88
C GLY A 83 -2.76 4.41 -11.31
N LYS A 84 -1.74 4.72 -10.51
CA LYS A 84 -0.36 4.29 -10.74
C LYS A 84 -0.06 2.99 -9.99
N THR A 85 0.95 2.26 -10.45
CA THR A 85 1.39 1.02 -9.81
C THR A 85 2.59 1.29 -8.91
N ILE A 86 2.55 0.77 -7.68
CA ILE A 86 3.68 0.82 -6.75
C ILE A 86 4.22 -0.58 -6.54
N GLU A 87 5.52 -0.71 -6.66
CA GLU A 87 6.25 -1.93 -6.34
C GLU A 87 6.95 -1.75 -4.98
N VAL A 88 6.34 -2.28 -3.93
CA VAL A 88 6.81 -2.14 -2.54
C VAL A 88 7.63 -3.36 -2.14
N TYR A 89 8.86 -3.16 -1.67
CA TYR A 89 9.69 -4.26 -1.17
C TYR A 89 9.16 -4.84 0.14
N ASN A 90 8.95 -6.15 0.20
CA ASN A 90 8.45 -6.84 1.41
C ASN A 90 9.55 -7.51 2.26
N GLY A 91 10.83 -7.36 1.87
CA GLY A 91 11.97 -8.06 2.51
C GLY A 91 12.54 -9.22 1.67
N LYS A 92 11.84 -9.63 0.61
CA LYS A 92 12.32 -10.66 -0.33
C LYS A 92 12.08 -10.27 -1.79
N THR A 93 10.87 -9.81 -2.09
CA THR A 93 10.42 -9.45 -3.44
C THR A 93 9.71 -8.10 -3.43
N PHE A 94 9.62 -7.48 -4.61
CA PHE A 94 8.75 -6.34 -4.82
C PHE A 94 7.33 -6.80 -5.09
N VAL A 95 6.38 -6.30 -4.31
CA VAL A 95 4.96 -6.57 -4.47
C VAL A 95 4.36 -5.41 -5.25
N ALA A 96 3.93 -5.68 -6.49
CA ALA A 96 3.25 -4.69 -7.33
C ALA A 96 1.79 -4.54 -6.88
N THR A 97 1.38 -3.32 -6.54
CA THR A 97 0.02 -2.95 -6.13
C THR A 97 -0.42 -1.71 -6.89
N GLU A 98 -1.55 -1.81 -7.57
CA GLU A 98 -2.18 -0.66 -8.23
C GLU A 98 -2.93 0.17 -7.19
N ILE A 99 -2.74 1.50 -7.19
CA ILE A 99 -3.35 2.37 -6.19
C ILE A 99 -4.79 2.68 -6.57
N MET A 100 -5.70 2.19 -5.73
CA MET A 100 -7.11 2.53 -5.81
C MET A 100 -7.44 3.78 -4.97
N PRO A 101 -8.49 4.55 -5.32
CA PRO A 101 -8.92 5.72 -4.53
C PRO A 101 -9.21 5.40 -3.05
N GLU A 102 -9.69 4.19 -2.76
CA GLU A 102 -9.96 3.71 -1.40
C GLU A 102 -8.71 3.64 -0.51
N MET A 103 -7.51 3.67 -1.11
CA MET A 103 -6.25 3.55 -0.40
C MET A 103 -5.67 4.91 0.04
N ILE A 104 -6.32 6.03 -0.25
CA ILE A 104 -5.87 7.37 0.16
C ILE A 104 -5.71 7.45 1.68
N GLY A 105 -4.57 7.98 2.14
CA GLY A 105 -4.26 8.11 3.57
C GLY A 105 -3.70 6.85 4.24
N HIS A 106 -3.67 5.70 3.54
CA HIS A 106 -2.96 4.51 4.00
C HIS A 106 -1.47 4.59 3.68
N ARG A 107 -0.66 3.73 4.32
CA ARG A 107 0.78 3.63 4.04
C ARG A 107 1.10 2.45 3.12
N PHE A 108 2.14 2.60 2.30
CA PHE A 108 2.60 1.55 1.37
C PHE A 108 2.85 0.20 2.05
N GLY A 109 3.38 0.22 3.27
CA GLY A 109 3.69 -0.99 4.04
C GLY A 109 2.46 -1.85 4.38
N GLU A 110 1.26 -1.28 4.37
CA GLU A 110 0.01 -2.01 4.65
C GLU A 110 -0.36 -2.97 3.50
N PHE A 111 0.05 -2.64 2.28
CA PHE A 111 -0.26 -3.42 1.07
C PHE A 111 0.80 -4.48 0.73
N ALA A 112 1.96 -4.42 1.39
CA ALA A 112 3.06 -5.36 1.20
C ALA A 112 3.34 -6.14 2.50
N PRO A 113 2.68 -7.30 2.72
CA PRO A 113 2.93 -8.13 3.89
C PRO A 113 4.35 -8.71 3.85
N THR A 114 5.08 -8.59 4.95
CA THR A 114 6.47 -9.09 5.07
C THR A 114 6.55 -10.57 5.44
N ARG A 115 5.46 -11.11 5.98
CA ARG A 115 5.38 -12.48 6.46
C ARG A 115 4.26 -13.20 5.74
N ASN A 116 4.51 -14.45 5.43
CA ASN A 116 3.48 -15.32 4.85
C ASN A 116 2.39 -15.58 5.89
N ARG A 117 1.16 -15.73 5.42
CA ARG A 117 0.06 -16.19 6.26
C ARG A 117 0.34 -17.64 6.66
N VAL A 118 0.49 -17.88 7.96
CA VAL A 118 0.62 -19.24 8.49
C VAL A 118 -0.78 -19.84 8.59
N SER A 119 -0.99 -20.99 7.95
CA SER A 119 -2.16 -21.83 8.19
C SER A 119 -1.72 -22.96 9.11
N HIS A 120 -2.40 -23.12 10.25
CA HIS A 120 -2.12 -24.25 11.13
C HIS A 120 -2.63 -25.54 10.48
N GLY A 121 -1.74 -26.49 10.27
CA GLY A 121 -2.09 -27.87 9.94
C GLY A 121 -2.29 -28.70 11.20
N SER A 122 -2.54 -30.00 11.04
CA SER A 122 -2.39 -30.96 12.13
C SER A 122 -0.95 -30.90 12.66
N ALA A 123 -0.79 -31.06 13.97
CA ALA A 123 0.53 -31.11 14.58
C ALA A 123 1.28 -32.34 14.04
N GLY A 124 2.33 -32.10 13.25
CA GLY A 124 3.25 -33.16 12.85
C GLY A 124 3.94 -33.78 14.08
N VAL A 125 4.29 -35.06 13.99
CA VAL A 125 5.12 -35.71 15.03
C VAL A 125 6.46 -34.96 15.09
N GLY A 126 6.81 -34.45 16.27
CA GLY A 126 8.01 -33.61 16.49
C GLY A 126 7.77 -32.09 16.51
N ALA A 127 6.57 -31.62 16.13
CA ALA A 127 6.26 -30.19 16.08
C ALA A 127 5.84 -29.59 17.43
N THR A 128 5.26 -30.38 18.33
CA THR A 128 4.89 -29.93 19.68
C THR A 128 5.97 -30.33 20.69
N ARG A 129 6.12 -29.53 21.75
CA ARG A 129 7.12 -29.81 22.81
C ARG A 129 6.90 -31.20 23.46
N SER A 130 5.67 -31.72 23.44
CA SER A 130 5.32 -33.06 23.90
C SER A 130 5.60 -34.16 22.87
N SER A 131 5.44 -33.89 21.56
CA SER A 131 5.69 -34.90 20.51
C SER A 131 7.15 -34.97 20.06
N LYS A 132 8.01 -34.05 20.54
CA LYS A 132 9.44 -33.98 20.19
C LYS A 132 10.26 -35.19 20.65
N PHE A 133 9.79 -35.90 21.68
CA PHE A 133 10.46 -37.07 22.26
C PHE A 133 9.73 -38.39 21.97
N VAL A 134 8.71 -38.37 21.11
CA VAL A 134 8.02 -39.60 20.72
C VAL A 134 8.89 -40.33 19.69
N PRO A 135 9.44 -41.51 20.01
CA PRO A 135 10.24 -42.27 19.06
C PRO A 135 9.35 -42.73 17.91
N LEU A 136 9.73 -42.35 16.68
CA LEU A 136 9.12 -42.89 15.47
C LEU A 136 9.60 -44.34 15.32
N LYS A 137 8.66 -45.27 15.10
CA LYS A 137 8.95 -46.69 14.86
C LYS A 137 9.40 -46.90 13.42
#